data_AF-A0A7J6WUS5-F1
#
_entry.id   AF-A0A7J6WUS5-F1
#
_cell.length_a   1.000
_cell.length_b   1.000
_cell.length_c   1.000
_cell.angle_alpha   90.00
_cell.angle_beta   90.00
_cell.angle_gamma   90.00
#
_symmetry.space_group_name_H-M   'P 1'
#
loop_
_entity.id
_entity.type
_entity.pdbx_description
1 polymer ?
#
loop_
_entity_poly.entity_id
_entity_poly.type
_entity_poly.pdbx_seq_one_letter_code
_entity_poly.pdbx_strand_id
1 'polypeptide(L)'
;MEGSKQVFLASKLVPNVQELAKQPIDTIPPRYVRTDLDAPTIVSADPASTPTVPVIDMEKMLNSDNMDSEIDRLHSACKDWGFFQ
;
A
#
# COMPACT_ATOMS: atom_id res chain seq x y z
N MET A 1 17.53 33.26 29.62
CA MET A 1 16.40 33.57 28.72
C MET A 1 17.02 34.31 27.56
N GLU A 2 17.05 33.86 26.31
CA GLU A 2 16.23 32.90 25.60
C GLU A 2 17.09 32.54 24.38
N GLY A 3 17.46 31.26 24.22
CA GLY A 3 18.27 30.83 23.09
C GLY A 3 17.38 30.69 21.86
N SER A 4 17.45 31.65 20.95
CA SER A 4 16.73 31.68 19.68
C SER A 4 16.88 30.34 18.95
N LYS A 5 15.80 29.55 18.88
CA LYS A 5 15.77 28.33 18.10
C LYS A 5 15.73 28.72 16.62
N GLN A 6 16.88 28.62 15.98
CA GLN A 6 17.03 28.76 14.53
C GLN A 6 16.20 27.64 13.85
N VAL A 7 15.00 27.98 13.38
CA VAL A 7 14.18 27.07 12.58
C VAL A 7 14.77 27.01 11.18
N PHE A 8 15.69 26.07 10.96
CA PHE A 8 16.12 25.71 9.63
C PHE A 8 15.01 24.87 8.97
N LEU A 9 14.21 25.49 8.11
CA LEU A 9 13.43 24.78 7.09
C LEU A 9 14.39 24.28 5.99
N ALA A 10 15.35 23.44 6.37
CA ALA A 10 16.19 22.73 5.43
C ALA A 10 15.45 21.46 4.99
N SER A 11 15.43 21.18 3.68
CA SER A 11 15.07 19.86 3.19
C SER A 11 16.01 18.83 3.85
N LYS A 12 15.51 18.10 4.84
CA LYS A 12 16.29 17.03 5.49
C LYS A 12 16.47 15.93 4.45
N LEU A 13 17.70 15.73 3.99
CA LEU A 13 18.07 14.60 3.15
C LEU A 13 17.45 13.32 3.73
N VAL A 14 16.63 12.66 2.91
CA VAL A 14 16.02 11.38 3.27
C VAL A 14 17.07 10.32 3.00
N PRO A 15 17.51 9.56 4.02
CA PRO A 15 18.51 8.52 3.81
C PRO A 15 17.94 7.42 2.91
N ASN A 16 18.82 6.78 2.14
CA ASN A 16 18.45 5.62 1.34
C ASN A 16 18.05 4.47 2.28
N VAL A 17 16.81 4.00 2.17
CA VAL A 17 16.26 2.96 3.05
C VAL A 17 16.88 1.59 2.77
N GLN A 18 17.33 1.32 1.54
CA GLN A 18 18.03 0.07 1.20
C GLN A 18 19.40 -0.01 1.87
N GLU A 19 20.17 1.09 1.89
CA GLU A 19 21.45 1.14 2.62
C GLU A 19 21.25 1.10 4.13
N LEU A 20 20.19 1.75 4.62
CA LEU A 20 19.80 1.69 6.03
C LEU A 20 19.51 0.25 6.46
N ALA A 21 18.80 -0.54 5.64
CA ALA A 21 18.45 -1.93 5.94
C ALA A 21 19.67 -2.88 5.98
N LYS A 22 20.80 -2.51 5.37
CA LYS A 22 22.05 -3.28 5.42
C LYS A 22 22.83 -3.07 6.72
N GLN A 23 22.53 -1.99 7.46
CA GLN A 23 23.19 -1.69 8.72
C GLN A 23 22.56 -2.50 9.86
N PRO A 24 23.34 -2.88 10.89
CA PRO A 24 22.79 -3.52 12.09
C PRO A 24 22.03 -2.48 12.91
N ILE A 25 20.74 -2.34 12.63
CA ILE A 25 19.86 -1.38 13.31
C ILE A 25 18.92 -2.16 14.22
N ASP A 26 19.04 -1.92 15.53
CA ASP A 26 18.21 -2.56 16.55
C ASP A 26 16.81 -1.94 16.65
N THR A 27 16.63 -0.71 16.16
CA THR A 27 15.34 0.01 16.26
C THR A 27 15.09 0.88 15.04
N ILE A 28 13.90 0.77 14.46
CA ILE A 28 13.47 1.58 13.31
C ILE A 28 13.55 3.07 13.65
N PRO A 29 14.17 3.92 12.81
CA PRO A 29 14.27 5.33 13.10
C PRO A 29 12.89 5.97 13.28
N PRO A 30 12.70 6.88 14.26
CA PRO A 30 11.39 7.46 14.59
C PRO A 30 10.63 8.09 13.42
N ARG A 31 11.33 8.54 12.37
CA ARG A 31 10.71 9.12 11.15
C ARG A 31 9.85 8.11 10.37
N TYR A 32 10.15 6.82 10.48
CA TYR A 32 9.42 5.76 9.76
C TYR A 32 8.38 5.06 10.64
N VAL A 33 8.31 5.40 11.93
CA VAL A 33 7.32 4.85 12.85
C VAL A 33 6.00 5.59 12.64
N ARG A 34 4.96 4.85 12.27
CA ARG A 34 3.60 5.36 12.11
C ARG A 34 2.79 5.06 13.38
N THR A 35 2.60 6.06 14.23
CA THR A 35 1.75 5.96 15.44
C THR A 35 0.32 6.43 15.19
N ASP A 36 0.09 7.02 14.02
CA ASP A 36 -1.17 7.59 13.53
C ASP A 36 -2.07 6.55 12.85
N LEU A 37 -1.52 5.38 12.52
CA LEU A 37 -2.32 4.26 12.02
C LEU A 37 -2.86 3.51 13.24
N ASP A 38 -4.16 3.65 13.50
CA ASP A 38 -4.89 2.67 14.32
C ASP A 38 -4.61 1.27 13.76
N ALA A 39 -4.52 0.28 14.65
CA ALA A 39 -4.14 -1.11 14.35
C ALA A 39 -4.67 -1.59 12.99
N PRO A 40 -3.89 -2.37 12.20
CA PRO A 40 -4.23 -2.70 10.82
C PRO A 40 -5.67 -3.20 10.73
N THR A 41 -6.56 -2.36 10.19
CA THR A 41 -8.02 -2.59 10.13
C THR A 41 -8.40 -3.81 9.28
N ILE A 42 -7.43 -4.46 8.63
CA ILE A 42 -7.68 -5.45 7.58
C ILE A 42 -6.75 -6.65 7.77
N VAL A 43 -6.86 -7.34 8.89
CA VAL A 43 -6.43 -8.73 8.96
C VAL A 43 -7.53 -9.48 9.72
N SER A 44 -8.53 -9.96 8.98
CA SER A 44 -9.38 -11.01 9.54
C SER A 44 -8.48 -12.21 9.83
N ALA A 45 -8.66 -12.86 10.98
CA ALA A 45 -7.87 -14.03 11.36
C ALA A 45 -8.06 -15.22 10.39
N ASP A 46 -9.15 -15.18 9.60
CA ASP A 46 -9.42 -16.15 8.55
C ASP A 46 -9.08 -15.55 7.16
N PRO A 47 -8.04 -16.06 6.47
CA PRO A 47 -7.65 -15.60 5.14
C PRO A 47 -8.72 -15.87 4.07
N ALA A 48 -9.67 -16.79 4.30
CA ALA A 48 -10.79 -17.00 3.38
C ALA A 48 -11.85 -15.89 3.47
N SER A 49 -11.88 -15.16 4.58
CA SER A 49 -12.82 -14.06 4.81
C SER A 49 -12.25 -12.68 4.48
N THR A 50 -10.94 -12.59 4.18
CA THR A 50 -10.31 -11.33 3.78
C THR A 50 -10.69 -11.00 2.34
N PRO A 51 -11.22 -9.80 2.06
CA PRO A 51 -11.44 -9.35 0.69
C PRO A 51 -10.12 -9.44 -0.09
N THR A 52 -10.11 -10.19 -1.18
CA THR A 52 -8.96 -10.30 -2.08
C THR A 52 -9.14 -9.42 -3.31
N VAL A 53 -8.04 -8.84 -3.76
CA VAL A 53 -8.00 -8.02 -4.98
C VAL A 53 -8.55 -8.80 -6.17
N PRO A 54 -9.50 -8.26 -6.95
CA PRO A 54 -10.02 -8.91 -8.14
C PRO A 54 -8.91 -9.17 -9.16
N VAL A 55 -8.91 -10.34 -9.78
CA VAL A 55 -7.98 -10.70 -10.87
C VAL A 55 -8.76 -10.76 -12.17
N ILE A 56 -8.31 -10.00 -13.17
CA ILE A 56 -8.96 -9.92 -14.49
C ILE A 56 -8.15 -10.71 -15.50
N ASP A 57 -8.81 -11.68 -16.13
CA ASP A 57 -8.23 -12.52 -17.15
C ASP A 57 -8.33 -11.84 -18.52
N MET A 58 -7.23 -11.21 -18.94
CA MET A 58 -7.16 -10.50 -20.21
C MET A 58 -7.33 -11.42 -21.43
N GLU A 59 -7.03 -12.72 -21.30
CA GLU A 59 -7.26 -13.69 -22.39
C GLU A 59 -8.75 -13.95 -22.55
N LYS A 60 -9.49 -14.16 -21.45
CA LYS A 60 -10.94 -14.33 -21.48
C LYS A 60 -11.67 -13.08 -21.98
N MET A 61 -11.13 -11.89 -21.73
CA MET A 61 -11.68 -10.65 -22.29
C MET A 61 -11.58 -10.59 -23.83
N LEU A 62 -10.65 -11.32 -24.44
CA LEU A 62 -10.46 -11.35 -25.89
C LEU A 62 -11.18 -12.53 -26.56
N ASN A 63 -11.68 -13.49 -25.78
CA ASN A 63 -12.34 -14.71 -26.25
C ASN A 63 -13.86 -14.61 -26.13
N SER A 64 -14.59 -14.90 -27.21
CA SER A 64 -16.06 -14.70 -27.31
C SER A 64 -16.87 -15.41 -26.23
N ASP A 65 -16.41 -16.56 -25.76
CA ASP A 65 -17.24 -17.44 -24.93
C ASP A 65 -17.38 -16.93 -23.49
N ASN A 66 -16.42 -16.13 -23.01
CA ASN A 66 -16.39 -15.60 -21.64
C ASN A 66 -16.22 -14.06 -21.58
N MET A 67 -16.18 -13.38 -22.73
CA MET A 67 -15.90 -11.95 -22.82
C MET A 67 -16.82 -11.10 -21.94
N ASP A 68 -18.14 -11.30 -22.04
CA ASP A 68 -19.12 -10.50 -21.30
C ASP A 68 -18.94 -10.66 -19.78
N SER A 69 -18.74 -11.90 -19.32
CA SER A 69 -18.53 -12.18 -17.90
C SER A 69 -17.26 -11.54 -17.33
N GLU A 70 -16.20 -11.45 -18.14
CA GLU A 70 -14.93 -10.89 -17.70
C GLU A 70 -14.95 -9.35 -17.77
N ILE A 71 -15.68 -8.78 -18.74
CA ILE A 71 -15.98 -7.33 -18.79
C ILE A 71 -16.82 -6.91 -17.58
N ASP A 72 -17.82 -7.70 -17.18
CA ASP A 72 -18.63 -7.42 -15.99
C ASP A 72 -17.80 -7.46 -14.69
N ARG A 73 -16.85 -8.41 -14.60
CA ARG A 73 -15.90 -8.47 -13.48
C ARG A 73 -14.98 -7.25 -13.47
N LEU A 74 -14.50 -6.80 -14.63
CA LEU A 74 -13.70 -5.59 -14.74
C LEU A 74 -14.50 -4.35 -14.30
N HIS A 75 -15.74 -4.20 -14.77
CA HIS A 75 -16.60 -3.08 -14.37
C HIS A 75 -16.82 -3.07 -12.84
N SER A 76 -17.11 -4.23 -12.26
CA SER A 76 -17.30 -4.38 -10.81
C SER A 76 -16.02 -4.04 -10.04
N ALA A 77 -14.86 -4.50 -10.50
CA ALA A 77 -13.58 -4.16 -9.89
C ALA A 77 -13.30 -2.65 -9.94
N CYS A 78 -13.53 -2.00 -11.07
CA CYS A 78 -13.38 -0.54 -11.19
C CYS A 78 -14.31 0.23 -10.25
N LYS A 79 -15.55 -0.24 -10.08
CA LYS A 79 -16.59 0.42 -9.28
C LYS A 79 -16.40 0.21 -7.78
N ASP A 80 -16.21 -1.04 -7.36
CA ASP A 80 -16.27 -1.43 -5.95
C ASP A 80 -14.87 -1.43 -5.31
N TRP A 81 -13.82 -1.70 -6.09
CA TRP A 81 -12.44 -1.74 -5.60
C TRP A 81 -11.62 -0.52 -6.03
N GLY A 82 -11.78 -0.05 -7.26
CA GLY A 82 -10.92 0.97 -7.87
C GLY A 82 -9.54 0.45 -8.27
N PHE A 83 -9.25 -0.84 -8.09
CA PHE A 83 -8.04 -1.52 -8.53
C PHE A 83 -8.27 -3.02 -8.74
N PHE A 84 -7.43 -3.64 -9.57
CA PHE A 84 -7.45 -5.08 -9.89
C PHE A 84 -6.04 -5.53 -10.32
N GLN A 85 -5.84 -6.85 -10.43
CA GLN A 85 -4.64 -7.49 -10.97
C GLN A 85 -4.85 -7.94 -12.40
#